data_AF-A0A941D392-F1
#
_entry.id   AF-A0A941D392-F1
#
_cell.length_a   1.000
_cell.length_b   1.000
_cell.length_c   1.000
_cell.angle_alpha   90.00
_cell.angle_beta   90.00
_cell.angle_gamma   90.00
#
_symmetry.space_group_name_H-M   'P 1'
#
loop_
_entity.id
_entity.type
_entity.pdbx_description
1 polymer ?
#
loop_
_entity_poly.entity_id
_entity_poly.type
_entity_poly.pdbx_seq_one_letter_code
_entity_poly.pdbx_strand_id
1 'polypeptide(L)'
;MTDQLMGRGPEAARNLALVNYGLLFAAIFFAGVPALIAVIIAYSQRDEAPPALRSHHDFQIKIFWVAFALTMAAGACGLGALISGVGELMEFTRVNGWDGFSNINIDLSRMVIDGRIVSLLVAAVVLSLLAGLWLIAAPAIGFIRLVSARGIGLTSHPA
;
A
#
# COMPACT_ATOMS: atom_id res chain seq x y z
N MET A 1 32.01 15.49 28.05
CA MET A 1 31.34 14.17 27.93
C MET A 1 29.81 14.29 27.89
N THR A 2 29.22 15.39 28.36
CA THR A 2 27.78 15.70 28.32
C THR A 2 27.24 16.09 26.93
N ASP A 3 28.05 16.70 26.06
CA ASP A 3 27.62 17.11 24.71
C ASP A 3 27.36 15.94 23.75
N GLN A 4 28.03 14.79 23.95
CA GLN A 4 27.79 13.59 23.12
C GLN A 4 26.46 12.88 23.46
N LEU A 5 25.92 13.06 24.67
CA LEU A 5 24.63 12.47 25.05
C LEU A 5 23.45 13.29 24.52
N MET A 6 23.60 14.61 24.40
CA MET A 6 22.56 15.50 23.86
C MET A 6 22.36 15.34 22.34
N GLY A 7 23.43 15.04 21.58
CA GLY A 7 23.36 14.90 20.12
C GLY A 7 22.75 13.58 19.61
N ARG A 8 22.80 12.50 20.41
CA ARG A 8 22.40 11.16 19.96
C ARG A 8 20.89 10.98 19.82
N GLY A 9 20.10 11.67 20.64
CA GLY A 9 18.63 11.58 20.63
C GLY A 9 18.01 12.08 19.31
N PRO A 10 18.31 13.31 18.87
CA PRO A 10 17.80 13.86 17.61
C PRO A 10 18.24 13.04 16.38
N GLU A 11 19.48 12.56 16.36
CA GLU A 11 20.00 11.72 15.27
C GLU A 11 19.33 10.36 15.22
N ALA A 12 19.15 9.71 16.38
CA ALA A 12 18.44 8.44 16.48
C ALA A 12 16.98 8.57 16.01
N ALA A 13 16.28 9.64 16.41
CA ALA A 13 14.91 9.92 15.97
C ALA A 13 14.83 10.15 14.45
N ARG A 14 15.80 10.88 13.87
CA ARG A 14 15.91 11.06 12.42
C ARG A 14 16.16 9.74 11.69
N ASN A 15 17.08 8.93 12.19
CA ASN A 15 17.40 7.62 11.61
C ASN A 15 16.19 6.69 11.67
N LEU A 16 15.46 6.69 12.78
CA LEU A 16 14.22 5.93 12.92
C LEU A 16 13.17 6.36 11.89
N ALA A 17 12.99 7.67 11.67
CA ALA A 17 12.09 8.18 10.63
C ALA A 17 12.53 7.77 9.21
N LEU A 18 13.83 7.69 8.93
CA LEU A 18 14.36 7.18 7.65
C LEU A 18 14.07 5.69 7.47
N VAL A 19 14.33 4.88 8.51
CA VAL A 19 13.98 3.46 8.52
C VAL A 19 12.49 3.28 8.30
N ASN A 20 11.65 4.17 8.85
CA ASN A 20 10.21 4.13 8.69
C ASN A 20 9.75 4.30 7.24
N TYR A 21 10.41 5.18 6.47
CA TYR A 21 10.18 5.27 5.02
C TYR A 21 10.64 4.01 4.28
N GLY A 22 11.75 3.41 4.71
CA GLY A 22 12.22 2.12 4.19
C GLY A 22 11.21 0.99 4.44
N LEU A 23 10.60 0.93 5.62
CA LEU A 23 9.55 -0.03 5.95
C LEU A 23 8.30 0.17 5.08
N LEU A 24 7.87 1.41 4.85
CA LEU A 24 6.74 1.70 3.95
C LEU A 24 7.03 1.21 2.52
N PHE A 25 8.25 1.40 2.01
CA PHE A 25 8.64 0.87 0.71
C PHE A 25 8.71 -0.66 0.70
N ALA A 26 9.31 -1.27 1.73
CA ALA A 26 9.44 -2.72 1.86
C ALA A 26 8.08 -3.44 1.90
N ALA A 27 7.02 -2.74 2.31
CA ALA A 27 5.67 -3.27 2.39
C ALA A 27 5.16 -3.93 1.09
N ILE A 28 5.65 -3.47 -0.07
CA ILE A 28 5.32 -4.02 -1.39
C ILE A 28 5.72 -5.50 -1.51
N PHE A 29 6.84 -5.90 -0.88
CA PHE A 29 7.41 -7.24 -1.01
C PHE A 29 6.90 -8.22 0.07
N PHE A 30 6.32 -7.70 1.16
CA PHE A 30 5.95 -8.49 2.34
C PHE A 30 4.47 -8.33 2.70
N ALA A 31 3.61 -8.17 1.67
CA ALA A 31 2.15 -8.10 1.82
C ALA A 31 1.67 -7.08 2.87
N GLY A 32 2.35 -5.93 2.99
CA GLY A 32 1.93 -4.85 3.89
C GLY A 32 2.40 -4.95 5.34
N VAL A 33 3.01 -6.06 5.79
CA VAL A 33 3.45 -6.22 7.19
C VAL A 33 4.42 -5.10 7.63
N PRO A 34 5.46 -4.75 6.85
CA PRO A 34 6.32 -3.61 7.15
C PRO A 34 5.58 -2.27 7.28
N ALA A 35 4.51 -2.04 6.50
CA ALA A 35 3.74 -0.79 6.59
C ALA A 35 2.96 -0.68 7.90
N LEU A 36 2.50 -1.80 8.47
CA LEU A 36 1.87 -1.82 9.79
C LEU A 36 2.86 -1.44 10.89
N ILE A 37 4.07 -2.01 10.85
CA ILE A 37 5.14 -1.63 11.77
C ILE A 37 5.43 -0.13 11.62
N ALA A 38 5.49 0.35 10.36
CA ALA A 38 5.83 1.73 10.10
C ALA A 38 4.81 2.74 10.65
N VAL A 39 3.52 2.45 10.50
CA VAL A 39 2.46 3.33 11.01
C VAL A 39 2.41 3.31 12.54
N ILE A 40 2.67 2.16 13.18
CA ILE A 40 2.76 2.06 14.64
C ILE A 40 3.90 2.94 15.17
N ILE A 41 5.09 2.85 14.56
CA ILE A 41 6.24 3.69 14.93
C ILE A 41 5.88 5.18 14.73
N ALA A 42 5.28 5.53 13.60
CA ALA A 42 4.91 6.92 13.34
C ALA A 42 3.92 7.45 14.38
N TYR A 43 2.87 6.69 14.72
CA TYR A 43 1.92 7.10 15.75
C TYR A 43 2.54 7.21 17.14
N SER A 44 3.44 6.28 17.51
CA SER A 44 4.13 6.31 18.80
C SER A 44 5.02 7.53 18.94
N GLN A 45 5.78 7.87 17.89
CA GLN A 45 6.80 8.93 17.96
C GLN A 45 6.25 10.32 17.64
N ARG A 46 5.07 10.44 17.02
CA ARG A 46 4.54 11.74 16.55
C ARG A 46 4.42 12.77 17.68
N ASP A 47 4.02 12.35 18.89
CA ASP A 47 3.61 13.26 19.95
C ASP A 47 4.81 13.80 20.74
N GLU A 48 5.91 13.06 20.77
CA GLU A 48 7.17 13.43 21.43
C GLU A 48 8.16 14.09 20.45
N ALA A 49 7.88 14.04 19.14
CA ALA A 49 8.77 14.54 18.11
C ALA A 49 8.77 16.09 18.00
N PRO A 50 9.94 16.70 17.73
CA PRO A 50 10.05 18.10 17.32
C PRO A 50 9.21 18.41 16.06
N PRO A 51 8.81 19.67 15.82
CA PRO A 51 7.88 20.03 14.74
C PRO A 51 8.26 19.52 13.36
N ALA A 52 9.55 19.59 13.00
CA ALA A 52 10.04 19.09 11.72
C ALA A 52 9.83 17.58 11.58
N LEU A 53 10.18 16.80 12.60
CA LEU A 53 10.08 15.34 12.57
C LEU A 53 8.63 14.85 12.71
N ARG A 54 7.81 15.57 13.48
CA ARG A 54 6.36 15.35 13.56
C ARG A 54 5.70 15.41 12.18
N SER A 55 6.07 16.39 11.35
CA SER A 55 5.55 16.50 9.97
C SER A 55 5.88 15.28 9.10
N HIS A 56 7.02 14.62 9.34
CA HIS A 56 7.38 13.37 8.65
C HIS A 56 6.54 12.20 9.13
N HIS A 57 6.29 12.07 10.44
CA HIS A 57 5.41 11.05 10.99
C HIS A 57 3.97 11.21 10.49
N ASP A 58 3.44 12.43 10.45
CA ASP A 58 2.12 12.72 9.90
C ASP A 58 2.02 12.32 8.42
N PHE A 59 3.08 12.57 7.64
CA PHE A 59 3.11 12.14 6.24
C PHE A 59 3.21 10.62 6.10
N GLN A 60 4.01 9.94 6.92
CA GLN A 60 4.10 8.48 6.94
C GLN A 60 2.75 7.83 7.27
N ILE A 61 2.01 8.40 8.23
CA ILE A 61 0.64 7.97 8.56
C ILE A 61 -0.29 8.15 7.36
N LYS A 62 -0.22 9.29 6.66
CA LYS A 62 -1.01 9.51 5.43
C LYS A 62 -0.66 8.51 4.33
N ILE A 63 0.62 8.23 4.12
CA ILE A 63 1.08 7.23 3.13
C ILE A 63 0.43 5.88 3.44
N PHE A 64 0.50 5.44 4.70
CA PHE A 64 -0.09 4.17 5.14
C PHE A 64 -1.58 4.12 4.80
N TRP A 65 -2.37 5.11 5.21
CA TRP A 65 -3.82 5.07 5.03
C TRP A 65 -4.25 5.11 3.56
N VAL A 66 -3.55 5.86 2.71
CA VAL A 66 -3.80 5.86 1.27
C VAL A 66 -3.48 4.49 0.66
N ALA A 67 -2.31 3.92 0.97
CA ALA A 67 -1.93 2.60 0.50
C ALA A 67 -2.91 1.52 0.98
N PHE A 68 -3.33 1.60 2.25
CA PHE A 68 -4.29 0.69 2.85
C PHE A 68 -5.65 0.77 2.16
N ALA A 69 -6.18 1.98 1.93
CA ALA A 69 -7.45 2.17 1.23
C ALA A 69 -7.41 1.63 -0.21
N LEU A 70 -6.33 1.89 -0.96
CA LEU A 70 -6.16 1.37 -2.32
C LEU A 70 -6.09 -0.17 -2.33
N THR A 71 -5.35 -0.76 -1.39
CA THR A 71 -5.20 -2.22 -1.28
C THR A 71 -6.52 -2.88 -0.87
N MET A 72 -7.27 -2.27 0.05
CA MET A 72 -8.60 -2.74 0.45
C MET A 72 -9.61 -2.66 -0.71
N ALA A 73 -9.59 -1.57 -1.48
CA ALA A 73 -10.43 -1.45 -2.67
C ALA A 73 -10.07 -2.51 -3.71
N ALA A 74 -8.78 -2.74 -3.98
CA ALA A 74 -8.31 -3.80 -4.87
C ALA A 74 -8.76 -5.18 -4.39
N GLY A 75 -8.61 -5.47 -3.09
CA GLY A 75 -9.05 -6.71 -2.47
C GLY A 75 -10.55 -6.93 -2.57
N ALA A 76 -11.36 -5.89 -2.37
CA ALA A 76 -12.81 -5.95 -2.54
C ALA A 76 -13.21 -6.26 -3.99
N CYS A 77 -12.57 -5.62 -4.97
CA CYS A 77 -12.79 -5.91 -6.40
C CYS A 77 -12.38 -7.36 -6.74
N GLY A 78 -11.22 -7.81 -6.26
CA GLY A 78 -10.74 -9.18 -6.46
C GLY A 78 -11.68 -10.22 -5.83
N LEU A 79 -12.14 -9.97 -4.60
CA LEU A 79 -13.11 -10.83 -3.94
C LEU A 79 -14.45 -10.86 -4.68
N GLY A 80 -14.93 -9.72 -5.17
CA GLY A 80 -16.15 -9.65 -5.99
C GLY A 80 -16.02 -10.45 -7.29
N ALA A 81 -14.86 -10.40 -7.95
CA ALA A 81 -14.56 -11.20 -9.13
C ALA A 81 -14.55 -12.70 -8.81
N LEU A 82 -13.93 -13.09 -7.69
CA LEU A 82 -13.93 -14.49 -7.23
C LEU A 82 -15.34 -15.01 -6.95
N ILE A 83 -16.15 -14.26 -6.20
CA ILE A 83 -17.54 -14.65 -5.89
C ILE A 83 -18.35 -14.81 -7.18
N SER A 84 -18.21 -13.88 -8.11
CA SER A 84 -18.93 -13.93 -9.39
C SER A 84 -18.49 -15.13 -10.23
N GLY A 85 -17.19 -15.41 -10.31
CA GLY A 85 -16.66 -16.56 -11.04
C GLY A 85 -17.06 -17.91 -10.42
N VAL A 86 -17.14 -17.99 -9.08
CA VAL A 86 -17.68 -19.18 -8.40
C VAL A 86 -19.15 -19.40 -8.74
N GLY A 87 -19.95 -18.33 -8.84
CA GLY A 87 -21.34 -18.42 -9.27
C GLY A 87 -21.49 -19.06 -10.66
N GLU A 88 -20.71 -18.60 -11.63
CA GLU A 88 -20.69 -19.15 -12.99
C GLU A 88 -20.24 -20.62 -13.00
N LEU A 89 -19.23 -20.97 -12.20
CA LEU A 89 -18.75 -22.35 -12.09
C LEU A 89 -19.82 -23.29 -11.50
N MET A 90 -20.57 -22.83 -10.49
CA MET A 90 -21.67 -23.59 -9.90
C MET A 90 -22.83 -23.78 -10.90
N GLU A 91 -23.15 -22.76 -11.70
CA GLU A 91 -24.15 -22.90 -12.76
C GLU A 91 -23.70 -23.88 -13.85
N PHE A 92 -22.44 -23.79 -14.30
CA PHE A 92 -21.87 -24.71 -15.28
C PHE A 92 -21.93 -26.18 -14.80
N THR A 93 -21.52 -26.44 -13.57
CA THR A 93 -21.54 -27.78 -12.98
C THR A 93 -22.96 -28.31 -12.74
N ARG A 94 -23.91 -27.44 -12.41
CA ARG A 94 -25.33 -27.80 -12.25
C ARG A 94 -25.97 -28.17 -13.59
N VAL A 95 -25.65 -27.46 -14.66
CA VAL A 95 -26.25 -27.66 -15.99
C VAL A 95 -25.61 -28.84 -16.73
N ASN A 96 -24.28 -28.97 -16.70
CA ASN A 96 -23.54 -29.95 -17.49
C ASN A 96 -23.15 -31.22 -16.71
N GLY A 97 -23.30 -31.22 -15.38
CA GLY A 97 -22.88 -32.34 -14.54
C GLY A 97 -21.37 -32.61 -14.59
N TRP A 98 -20.95 -33.81 -14.19
CA TRP A 98 -19.55 -34.26 -14.24
C TRP A 98 -19.07 -34.50 -15.69
N ASP A 99 -20.00 -34.67 -16.63
CA ASP A 99 -19.71 -34.84 -18.06
C ASP A 99 -19.26 -33.53 -18.74
N GLY A 100 -19.53 -32.38 -18.12
CA GLY A 100 -18.99 -31.09 -18.56
C GLY A 100 -17.48 -30.97 -18.39
N PHE A 101 -16.89 -31.68 -17.41
CA PHE A 101 -15.45 -31.71 -17.20
C PHE A 101 -14.73 -32.74 -18.09
N SER A 102 -15.43 -33.76 -18.58
CA SER A 102 -14.84 -34.77 -19.47
C SER A 102 -14.76 -34.32 -20.93
N ASN A 103 -15.60 -33.36 -21.33
CA ASN A 103 -15.64 -32.80 -22.69
C ASN A 103 -15.33 -31.29 -22.71
N ILE A 104 -14.25 -30.87 -22.06
CA ILE A 104 -13.76 -29.49 -22.12
C ILE A 104 -13.23 -29.20 -23.54
N ASN A 105 -14.13 -28.84 -24.45
CA ASN A 105 -13.79 -28.22 -25.73
C ASN A 105 -13.96 -26.70 -25.55
N ILE A 106 -12.89 -26.01 -25.13
CA ILE A 106 -12.92 -24.57 -24.85
C ILE A 106 -13.01 -23.83 -26.19
N ASP A 107 -14.23 -23.59 -26.65
CA ASP A 107 -14.49 -22.73 -27.80
C ASP A 107 -14.32 -21.26 -27.36
N LEU A 108 -13.08 -20.78 -27.47
CA LEU A 108 -12.66 -19.40 -27.12
C LEU A 108 -13.46 -18.31 -27.84
N SER A 109 -14.24 -18.67 -28.87
CA SER A 109 -15.09 -17.75 -29.64
C SER A 109 -16.43 -17.42 -28.96
N ARG A 110 -16.88 -18.23 -27.99
CA ARG A 110 -18.15 -18.04 -27.23
C ARG A 110 -17.95 -17.70 -25.76
N MET A 111 -16.71 -17.56 -25.29
CA MET A 111 -16.42 -17.14 -23.92
C MET A 111 -16.72 -15.63 -23.79
N VAL A 112 -18.01 -15.30 -23.72
CA VAL A 112 -18.49 -14.00 -23.29
C VAL A 112 -18.22 -13.94 -21.79
N ILE A 113 -16.99 -13.64 -21.41
CA ILE A 113 -16.66 -13.36 -20.01
C ILE A 113 -17.58 -12.21 -19.59
N ASP A 114 -18.42 -12.43 -18.57
CA ASP A 114 -19.31 -11.41 -18.04
C ASP A 114 -18.50 -10.11 -17.85
N GLY A 115 -18.91 -9.04 -18.54
CA GLY A 115 -18.19 -7.77 -18.53
C GLY A 115 -18.00 -7.22 -17.10
N ARG A 116 -18.84 -7.66 -16.16
CA ARG A 116 -18.67 -7.43 -14.73
C ARG A 116 -17.42 -8.09 -14.15
N ILE A 117 -17.14 -9.36 -14.44
CA ILE A 117 -15.93 -10.06 -13.94
C ILE A 117 -14.68 -9.40 -14.53
N VAL A 118 -14.69 -9.13 -15.83
CA VAL A 118 -13.57 -8.44 -16.50
C VAL A 118 -13.33 -7.07 -15.87
N SER A 119 -14.37 -6.27 -15.66
CA SER A 119 -14.21 -4.93 -15.06
C SER A 119 -13.73 -4.98 -13.61
N LEU A 120 -14.20 -5.95 -12.80
CA LEU A 120 -13.72 -6.14 -11.43
C LEU A 120 -12.25 -6.56 -11.38
N LEU A 121 -11.82 -7.46 -12.26
CA LEU A 121 -10.41 -7.88 -12.36
C LEU A 121 -9.52 -6.73 -12.84
N VAL A 122 -9.95 -5.98 -13.86
CA VAL A 122 -9.22 -4.80 -14.35
C VAL A 122 -9.12 -3.75 -13.24
N ALA A 123 -10.20 -3.47 -12.51
CA ALA A 123 -10.18 -2.53 -11.39
C ALA A 123 -9.23 -2.99 -10.28
N ALA A 124 -9.26 -4.29 -9.91
CA ALA A 124 -8.35 -4.85 -8.92
C ALA A 124 -6.88 -4.68 -9.32
N VAL A 125 -6.53 -4.96 -10.58
CA VAL A 125 -5.18 -4.78 -11.13
C VAL A 125 -4.77 -3.32 -11.09
N VAL A 126 -5.61 -2.41 -11.61
CA VAL A 126 -5.31 -0.97 -11.65
C VAL A 126 -5.09 -0.42 -10.24
N LEU A 127 -5.97 -0.74 -9.30
CA LEU A 127 -5.85 -0.30 -7.91
C LEU A 127 -4.59 -0.85 -7.23
N SER A 128 -4.21 -2.09 -7.53
CA SER A 128 -2.98 -2.71 -7.01
C SER A 128 -1.73 -2.01 -7.54
N LEU A 129 -1.70 -1.66 -8.83
CA LEU A 129 -0.61 -0.89 -9.43
C LEU A 129 -0.53 0.51 -8.84
N LEU A 130 -1.67 1.19 -8.64
CA LEU A 130 -1.71 2.49 -7.99
C LEU A 130 -1.20 2.42 -6.55
N ALA A 131 -1.57 1.39 -5.77
CA ALA A 131 -1.07 1.19 -4.42
C ALA A 131 0.46 0.98 -4.41
N GLY A 132 0.98 0.15 -5.33
CA GLY A 132 2.41 -0.07 -5.48
C GLY A 132 3.16 1.20 -5.86
N LEU A 133 2.69 1.93 -6.87
CA LEU A 133 3.28 3.21 -7.30
C LEU A 133 3.27 4.23 -6.16
N TRP A 134 2.20 4.28 -5.38
CA TRP A 134 2.09 5.15 -4.21
C TRP A 134 3.12 4.82 -3.12
N LEU A 135 3.29 3.53 -2.79
CA LEU A 135 4.29 3.04 -1.83
C LEU A 135 5.74 3.18 -2.31
N ILE A 136 5.96 3.44 -3.60
CA ILE A 136 7.27 3.79 -4.14
C ILE A 136 7.48 5.30 -4.05
N ALA A 137 6.58 6.08 -4.67
CA ALA A 137 6.78 7.51 -4.88
C ALA A 137 6.69 8.31 -3.59
N ALA A 138 5.69 8.05 -2.74
CA ALA A 138 5.45 8.88 -1.57
C ALA A 138 6.55 8.70 -0.49
N PRO A 139 6.99 7.48 -0.14
CA PRO A 139 8.13 7.31 0.77
C PRO A 139 9.43 7.90 0.21
N ALA A 140 9.69 7.78 -1.10
CA ALA A 140 10.89 8.35 -1.71
C ALA A 140 10.94 9.89 -1.56
N ILE A 141 9.82 10.58 -1.80
CA ILE A 141 9.72 12.04 -1.62
C ILE A 141 9.95 12.41 -0.14
N GLY A 142 9.34 11.68 0.79
CA GLY A 142 9.50 11.90 2.23
C GLY A 142 10.94 11.70 2.69
N PHE A 143 11.60 10.65 2.19
CA PHE A 143 13.00 10.31 2.48
C PHE A 143 13.94 11.41 2.00
N ILE A 144 13.82 11.83 0.73
CA ILE A 144 14.66 12.89 0.14
C ILE A 144 14.53 14.19 0.95
N ARG A 145 13.30 14.56 1.34
CA ARG A 145 13.07 15.76 2.15
C ARG A 145 13.72 15.66 3.54
N LEU A 146 13.60 14.51 4.19
CA LEU A 146 14.20 14.28 5.50
C LEU A 146 15.74 14.36 5.46
N VAL A 147 16.35 13.78 4.42
CA VAL A 147 17.81 13.87 4.19
C VAL A 147 18.24 15.31 3.91
N SER A 148 17.41 16.10 3.23
CA SER A 148 17.65 17.52 2.99
C SER A 148 17.42 18.43 4.23
N ALA A 149 17.15 17.84 5.41
CA ALA A 149 16.78 18.53 6.65
C ALA A 149 15.58 19.49 6.51
N ARG A 150 14.66 19.19 5.58
CA ARG A 150 13.45 19.98 5.33
C ARG A 150 12.23 19.26 5.90
N GLY A 151 11.49 19.96 6.77
CA GLY A 151 10.17 19.50 7.21
C GLY A 151 9.16 19.45 6.05
N ILE A 152 8.12 18.65 6.21
CA ILE A 152 7.07 18.50 5.20
C ILE A 152 6.09 19.67 5.31
N GLY A 153 6.06 20.53 4.26
CA GLY A 153 5.14 21.66 4.17
C GLY A 153 5.72 23.02 4.59
N LEU A 154 6.97 23.08 5.06
CA LEU A 154 7.67 24.35 5.31
C LEU A 154 8.19 24.91 3.98
N THR A 155 7.49 25.90 3.43
CA THR A 155 8.03 26.75 2.37
C THR A 155 9.15 27.60 2.95
N SER A 156 10.28 27.66 2.25
CA SER A 156 11.37 28.57 2.54
C SER A 156 10.85 30.01 2.57
N HIS A 157 10.65 30.57 3.75
CA HIS A 157 10.76 32.01 3.91
C HIS A 157 12.27 32.31 4.02
N PRO A 158 12.88 32.95 3.01
CA PRO A 158 14.19 33.53 3.20
C PRO A 158 14.06 34.61 4.28
N ALA A 159 14.91 34.53 5.29
CA ALA A 159 15.23 35.66 6.17
C ALA A 159 16.09 36.66 5.39
#